data_AF-A0A6J8BWR6-F1
#
_entry.id   AF-A0A6J8BWR6-F1
#
_cell.length_a   1.000
_cell.length_b   1.000
_cell.length_c   1.000
_cell.angle_alpha   90.00
_cell.angle_beta   90.00
_cell.angle_gamma   90.00
#
_symmetry.space_group_name_H-M   'P 1'
#
loop_
_entity.id
_entity.type
_entity.pdbx_description
1 polymer ?
#
loop_
_entity_poly.entity_id
_entity_poly.type
_entity_poly.pdbx_seq_one_letter_code
_entity_poly.pdbx_strand_id
1 'polypeptide(L)'
;MIPIGAELRIKILTLFGTITRSEKPSNVWRIAERQLKLKSFNSNSWFIDIKKLCLLYNIENIENFLDNPLTKTKWKSFLNNKVQSYWTNKILGDSKMYSTLRYINCQYTIGKIHPLITTKTANNRDIVRIPTRTKIATGTYIFQSNRASFNKNKVSPTCKLCNKSPEILSHFLLTCESLQNDRKRLMEIIIDMGRELLAKSCFVEAVDLAQLIVNPFYYTVDKRNNEIVQNITGQLESVCRQLINNLHMKRYELLTKQQKCEKKNNLS
;
A
#
# COMPACT_ATOMS: atom_id res chain seq x y z
N MET A 1 7.77 -8.36 4.25
CA MET A 1 7.06 -9.35 3.45
C MET A 1 7.03 -8.96 1.97
N ILE A 2 7.65 -9.78 1.13
CA ILE A 2 7.42 -9.79 -0.33
C ILE A 2 6.19 -10.67 -0.63
N PRO A 3 5.60 -10.64 -1.83
CA PRO A 3 4.50 -11.56 -2.15
C PRO A 3 4.92 -13.02 -1.94
N ILE A 4 4.01 -13.89 -1.47
CA ILE A 4 4.30 -15.30 -1.18
C ILE A 4 4.93 -16.05 -2.38
N GLY A 5 4.47 -15.74 -3.60
CA GLY A 5 5.03 -16.29 -4.83
C GLY A 5 6.51 -15.90 -5.03
N ALA A 6 6.92 -14.72 -4.57
CA ALA A 6 8.32 -14.29 -4.60
C ALA A 6 9.18 -15.11 -3.63
N GLU A 7 8.68 -15.41 -2.44
CA GLU A 7 9.38 -16.26 -1.46
C GLU A 7 9.59 -17.67 -1.99
N LEU A 8 8.57 -18.25 -2.64
CA LEU A 8 8.70 -19.56 -3.28
C LEU A 8 9.78 -19.55 -4.37
N ARG A 9 9.80 -18.51 -5.21
CA ARG A 9 10.82 -18.35 -6.26
C ARG A 9 12.24 -18.19 -5.69
N ILE A 10 12.40 -17.47 -4.58
CA ILE A 10 13.69 -17.40 -3.87
C ILE A 10 14.15 -18.79 -3.42
N LYS A 11 13.24 -19.63 -2.90
CA LYS A 11 13.57 -21.02 -2.51
C LYS A 11 14.02 -21.86 -3.71
N ILE A 12 13.32 -21.76 -4.84
CA ILE A 12 13.69 -22.43 -6.10
C ILE A 12 15.10 -21.99 -6.55
N LEU A 13 15.36 -20.69 -6.60
CA LEU A 13 16.66 -20.14 -6.99
C LEU A 13 17.76 -20.47 -5.96
N THR A 14 17.41 -20.62 -4.69
CA THR A 14 18.35 -21.05 -3.64
C THR A 14 18.77 -22.50 -3.84
N LEU A 15 17.82 -23.39 -4.19
CA LEU A 15 18.11 -24.77 -4.53
C LEU A 15 19.05 -24.84 -5.75
N PHE A 16 18.80 -24.04 -6.78
CA PHE A 16 19.72 -23.92 -7.92
C PHE A 16 21.13 -23.50 -7.48
N GLY A 17 21.26 -22.48 -6.62
CA GLY A 17 22.57 -22.09 -6.10
C GLY A 17 23.29 -23.21 -5.33
N THR A 18 22.56 -24.15 -4.70
CA THR A 18 23.19 -25.33 -4.08
C THR A 18 23.75 -26.27 -5.13
N ILE A 19 23.04 -26.46 -6.25
CA ILE A 19 23.53 -27.24 -7.39
C ILE A 19 24.79 -26.62 -7.98
N THR A 20 24.83 -25.29 -8.15
CA THR A 20 26.00 -24.63 -8.71
C THR A 20 27.26 -24.78 -7.86
N ARG A 21 27.10 -24.90 -6.53
CA ARG A 21 28.19 -25.15 -5.57
C ARG A 21 28.52 -26.64 -5.35
N SER A 22 27.82 -27.56 -6.00
CA SER A 22 28.13 -28.99 -5.87
C SER A 22 29.52 -29.30 -6.44
N GLU A 23 30.16 -30.34 -5.92
CA GLU A 23 31.47 -30.78 -6.39
C GLU A 23 31.43 -31.04 -7.90
N LYS A 24 32.47 -30.61 -8.60
CA LYS A 24 32.60 -30.81 -10.04
C LYS A 24 33.56 -31.98 -10.31
N PRO A 25 33.19 -32.95 -11.16
CA PRO A 25 31.93 -33.08 -11.90
C PRO A 25 30.93 -34.04 -11.23
N SER A 26 29.95 -33.52 -10.47
CA SER A 26 28.83 -34.34 -10.00
C SER A 26 27.79 -34.62 -11.10
N ASN A 27 27.05 -35.74 -10.97
CA ASN A 27 25.94 -36.05 -11.89
C ASN A 27 24.89 -34.94 -11.92
N VAL A 28 24.60 -34.32 -10.77
CA VAL A 28 23.63 -33.22 -10.64
C VAL A 28 24.12 -31.99 -11.42
N TRP A 29 25.41 -31.65 -11.30
CA TRP A 29 26.00 -30.55 -12.04
C TRP A 29 25.95 -30.79 -13.56
N ARG A 30 26.31 -31.99 -14.04
CA ARG A 30 26.27 -32.35 -15.46
C ARG A 30 24.85 -32.30 -16.03
N ILE A 31 23.86 -32.74 -15.26
CA ILE A 31 22.44 -32.63 -15.65
C ILE A 31 22.06 -31.15 -15.76
N ALA A 32 22.40 -30.33 -14.76
CA ALA A 32 22.09 -28.90 -14.78
C ALA A 32 22.68 -28.20 -16.00
N GLU A 33 23.98 -28.41 -16.26
CA GLU A 33 24.67 -27.86 -17.41
C GLU A 33 23.99 -28.27 -18.73
N ARG A 34 23.76 -29.57 -18.93
CA ARG A 34 23.14 -30.11 -20.14
C ARG A 34 21.72 -29.56 -20.35
N GLN A 35 20.92 -29.52 -19.29
CA GLN A 35 19.53 -29.05 -19.37
C GLN A 35 19.47 -27.56 -19.67
N LEU A 36 20.36 -26.75 -19.07
CA LEU A 36 20.43 -25.32 -19.39
C LEU A 36 20.85 -25.10 -20.85
N LYS A 37 21.86 -25.80 -21.36
CA LYS A 37 22.38 -25.60 -22.72
C LYS A 37 21.46 -26.11 -23.82
N LEU A 38 20.82 -27.27 -23.64
CA LEU A 38 20.15 -27.98 -24.74
C LEU A 38 18.63 -27.78 -24.78
N LYS A 39 17.98 -27.46 -23.66
CA LYS A 39 16.52 -27.40 -23.63
C LYS A 39 16.02 -26.05 -24.17
N SER A 40 14.96 -26.11 -24.96
CA SER A 40 14.25 -24.92 -25.42
C SER A 40 13.49 -24.25 -24.27
N PHE A 41 13.28 -22.94 -24.38
CA PHE A 41 12.58 -22.13 -23.38
C PHE A 41 11.12 -22.55 -23.15
N ASN A 42 10.53 -23.28 -24.10
CA ASN A 42 9.17 -23.81 -24.04
C ASN A 42 9.08 -25.20 -23.37
N SER A 43 10.21 -25.81 -23.00
CA SER A 43 10.17 -27.13 -22.36
C SER A 43 9.71 -27.08 -20.90
N ASN A 44 9.05 -28.16 -20.47
CA ASN A 44 8.59 -28.37 -19.09
C ASN A 44 9.71 -28.92 -18.20
N SER A 45 10.85 -28.21 -18.15
CA SER A 45 12.02 -28.58 -17.35
C SER A 45 12.21 -27.59 -16.22
N TRP A 46 12.52 -28.09 -15.02
CA TRP A 46 12.81 -27.24 -13.85
C TRP A 46 13.94 -26.23 -14.12
N PHE A 47 14.97 -26.62 -14.88
CA PHE A 47 16.06 -25.71 -15.27
C PHE A 47 15.61 -24.59 -16.22
N ILE A 48 14.59 -24.85 -17.03
CA ILE A 48 14.00 -23.82 -17.89
C ILE A 48 13.10 -22.89 -17.08
N ASP A 49 12.41 -23.39 -16.05
CA ASP A 49 11.70 -22.52 -15.11
C ASP A 49 12.68 -21.61 -14.35
N ILE A 50 13.86 -22.11 -13.99
CA ILE A 50 14.92 -21.26 -13.43
C ILE A 50 15.36 -20.21 -14.44
N LYS A 51 15.60 -20.56 -15.72
CA LYS A 51 15.92 -19.56 -16.77
C LYS A 51 14.84 -18.47 -16.85
N LYS A 52 13.56 -18.85 -16.82
CA LYS A 52 12.41 -17.91 -16.81
C LYS A 52 12.44 -17.01 -15.58
N LEU A 53 12.72 -17.55 -14.39
CA LEU A 53 12.83 -16.77 -13.16
C LEU A 53 14.04 -15.82 -13.17
N CYS A 54 15.18 -16.27 -13.70
CA CYS A 54 16.35 -15.42 -13.88
C CYS A 54 16.04 -14.26 -14.83
N LEU A 55 15.38 -14.53 -15.96
CA LEU A 55 14.94 -13.48 -16.88
C LEU A 55 13.97 -12.50 -16.19
N LEU A 56 12.97 -13.01 -15.46
CA LEU A 56 12.00 -12.18 -14.73
C LEU A 56 12.66 -11.20 -13.75
N TYR A 57 13.73 -11.64 -13.09
CA TYR A 57 14.46 -10.84 -12.09
C TYR A 57 15.71 -10.15 -12.63
N ASN A 58 15.88 -10.10 -13.96
CA ASN A 58 17.07 -9.52 -14.61
C ASN A 58 18.38 -10.08 -14.03
N ILE A 59 18.44 -11.41 -13.89
CA ILE A 59 19.62 -12.19 -13.55
C ILE A 59 20.18 -12.75 -14.86
N GLU A 60 21.23 -12.12 -15.35
CA GLU A 60 21.88 -12.49 -16.60
C GLU A 60 22.80 -13.70 -16.43
N ASN A 61 23.04 -14.41 -17.53
CA ASN A 61 24.08 -15.43 -17.67
C ASN A 61 24.07 -16.48 -16.56
N ILE A 62 22.93 -17.15 -16.38
CA ILE A 62 22.78 -18.14 -15.31
C ILE A 62 23.84 -19.27 -15.35
N GLU A 63 24.28 -19.62 -16.57
CA GLU A 63 25.30 -20.63 -16.83
C GLU A 63 26.65 -20.25 -16.19
N ASN A 64 26.98 -18.95 -16.15
CA ASN A 64 28.22 -18.47 -15.51
C ASN A 64 28.27 -18.83 -14.01
N PHE A 65 27.13 -18.98 -13.34
CA PHE A 65 27.12 -19.41 -11.94
C PHE A 65 27.44 -20.89 -11.76
N LEU A 66 27.28 -21.73 -12.80
CA LEU A 66 27.78 -23.11 -12.76
C LEU A 66 29.31 -23.12 -12.77
N ASP A 67 29.93 -22.24 -13.54
CA ASP A 67 31.38 -22.15 -13.67
C ASP A 67 32.02 -21.46 -12.47
N ASN A 68 31.44 -20.33 -12.06
CA ASN A 68 31.91 -19.45 -10.99
C ASN A 68 30.85 -19.33 -9.88
N PRO A 69 30.68 -20.36 -9.03
CA PRO A 69 29.61 -20.36 -8.05
C PRO A 69 29.84 -19.33 -6.93
N LEU A 70 28.81 -18.55 -6.62
CA LEU A 70 28.82 -17.68 -5.44
C LEU A 70 28.73 -18.49 -4.15
N THR A 71 29.41 -18.03 -3.10
CA THR A 71 29.23 -18.56 -1.75
C THR A 71 27.77 -18.46 -1.31
N LYS A 72 27.34 -19.32 -0.37
CA LYS A 72 25.94 -19.38 0.10
C LYS A 72 25.42 -18.00 0.54
N THR A 73 26.23 -17.25 1.30
CA THR A 73 25.88 -15.91 1.78
C THR A 73 25.77 -14.89 0.65
N LYS A 74 26.73 -14.86 -0.28
CA LYS A 74 26.70 -13.97 -1.46
C LYS A 74 25.51 -14.27 -2.36
N TRP A 75 25.23 -15.55 -2.62
CA TRP A 75 24.07 -16.00 -3.40
C TRP A 75 22.75 -15.54 -2.80
N LYS A 76 22.56 -15.76 -1.49
CA LYS A 76 21.33 -15.34 -0.79
C LYS A 76 21.14 -13.82 -0.84
N SER A 77 22.19 -13.05 -0.59
CA SER A 77 22.14 -11.58 -0.67
C SER A 77 21.83 -11.11 -2.09
N PHE A 78 22.51 -11.67 -3.10
CA PHE A 78 22.28 -11.37 -4.50
C PHE A 78 20.82 -11.62 -4.92
N LEU A 79 20.28 -12.80 -4.61
CA LEU A 79 18.89 -13.14 -4.92
C LEU A 79 17.90 -12.21 -4.22
N ASN A 80 18.09 -11.94 -2.93
CA ASN A 80 17.22 -11.04 -2.18
C ASN A 80 17.20 -9.64 -2.82
N ASN A 81 18.37 -9.11 -3.17
CA ASN A 81 18.47 -7.79 -3.81
C ASN A 81 17.77 -7.76 -5.16
N LYS A 82 17.99 -8.76 -6.02
CA LYS A 82 17.36 -8.84 -7.35
C LYS A 82 15.85 -8.96 -7.26
N VAL A 83 15.35 -9.87 -6.41
CA VAL A 83 13.91 -10.08 -6.22
C VAL A 83 13.25 -8.85 -5.58
N GLN A 84 13.87 -8.26 -4.55
CA GLN A 84 13.34 -7.06 -3.89
C GLN A 84 13.31 -5.87 -4.84
N SER A 85 14.36 -5.67 -5.65
CA SER A 85 14.43 -4.60 -6.66
C SER A 85 13.31 -4.75 -7.69
N TYR A 86 13.13 -5.95 -8.27
CA TYR A 86 12.05 -6.22 -9.21
C TYR A 86 10.68 -5.88 -8.63
N TRP A 87 10.36 -6.39 -7.44
CA TRP A 87 9.05 -6.16 -6.84
C TRP A 87 8.85 -4.69 -6.45
N THR A 88 9.91 -4.01 -6.02
CA THR A 88 9.86 -2.58 -5.68
C THR A 88 9.49 -1.79 -6.92
N ASN A 89 10.20 -2.02 -8.03
CA ASN A 89 9.92 -1.35 -9.29
C ASN A 89 8.54 -1.69 -9.84
N LYS A 90 8.13 -2.96 -9.75
CA LYS A 90 6.81 -3.40 -10.20
C LYS A 90 5.68 -2.74 -9.42
N ILE A 91 5.71 -2.82 -8.09
CA ILE A 91 4.68 -2.23 -7.23
C ILE A 91 4.64 -0.71 -7.40
N LEU A 92 5.80 -0.05 -7.46
CA LEU A 92 5.88 1.38 -7.75
C LEU A 92 5.29 1.73 -9.12
N GLY A 93 5.64 0.98 -10.16
CA GLY A 93 5.10 1.15 -11.51
C GLY A 93 3.59 0.98 -11.55
N ASP A 94 3.09 -0.14 -11.01
CA ASP A 94 1.67 -0.45 -10.94
C ASP A 94 0.93 0.63 -10.14
N SER A 95 1.47 1.08 -9.00
CA SER A 95 0.82 2.08 -8.14
C SER A 95 0.58 3.42 -8.83
N LYS A 96 1.48 3.84 -9.73
CA LYS A 96 1.32 5.07 -10.53
C LYS A 96 0.14 5.00 -11.50
N MET A 97 -0.27 3.80 -11.90
CA MET A 97 -1.42 3.60 -12.80
C MET A 97 -2.77 3.75 -12.08
N TYR A 98 -2.78 3.75 -10.75
CA TYR A 98 -4.01 3.85 -9.95
C TYR A 98 -4.12 5.22 -9.29
N SER A 99 -4.91 6.12 -9.89
CA SER A 99 -5.20 7.45 -9.33
C SER A 99 -5.83 7.41 -7.93
N THR A 100 -6.50 6.29 -7.58
CA THR A 100 -7.07 6.04 -6.25
C THR A 100 -6.02 5.90 -5.15
N LEU A 101 -4.77 5.55 -5.51
CA LEU A 101 -3.66 5.40 -4.57
C LEU A 101 -2.90 6.70 -4.33
N ARG A 102 -3.34 7.83 -4.89
CA ARG A 102 -2.65 9.14 -4.74
C ARG A 102 -2.39 9.54 -3.29
N TYR A 103 -3.20 9.05 -2.34
CA TYR A 103 -3.05 9.37 -0.93
C TYR A 103 -2.04 8.49 -0.19
N ILE A 104 -1.62 7.39 -0.78
CA ILE A 104 -0.59 6.51 -0.25
C ILE A 104 0.74 6.95 -0.86
N ASN A 105 1.69 7.34 -0.03
CA ASN A 105 3.03 7.58 -0.53
C ASN A 105 3.60 6.25 -1.04
N CYS A 106 3.83 6.18 -2.35
CA CYS A 106 4.31 4.97 -2.99
C CYS A 106 5.79 4.68 -2.66
N GLN A 107 6.55 5.61 -2.07
CA GLN A 107 7.96 5.42 -1.62
C GLN A 107 8.12 4.44 -0.43
N TYR A 108 7.16 3.53 -0.28
CA TYR A 108 7.16 2.47 0.70
C TYR A 108 8.22 1.40 0.39
N THR A 109 8.93 0.98 1.43
CA THR A 109 9.89 -0.13 1.33
C THR A 109 9.15 -1.46 1.40
N ILE A 110 9.23 -2.26 0.34
CA ILE A 110 8.71 -3.63 0.39
C ILE A 110 9.38 -4.37 1.53
N GLY A 111 8.58 -5.03 2.36
CA GLY A 111 9.08 -5.56 3.60
C GLY A 111 8.30 -5.09 4.81
N LYS A 112 7.94 -3.81 4.82
CA LYS A 112 8.03 -3.02 6.06
C LYS A 112 6.76 -2.61 6.82
N ILE A 113 5.52 -3.02 6.56
CA ILE A 113 4.32 -2.41 7.21
C ILE A 113 4.24 -0.89 6.95
N HIS A 114 3.18 -0.45 6.27
CA HIS A 114 2.99 0.96 6.00
C HIS A 114 2.66 1.73 7.30
N PRO A 115 3.23 2.93 7.54
CA PRO A 115 2.96 3.69 8.77
C PRO A 115 1.47 3.93 9.07
N LEU A 116 0.63 4.07 8.03
CA LEU A 116 -0.84 4.16 8.14
C LEU A 116 -1.52 3.00 8.88
N ILE A 117 -0.92 1.81 8.87
CA ILE A 117 -1.46 0.63 9.54
C ILE A 117 -0.68 0.29 10.81
N THR A 118 0.32 1.09 11.17
CA THR A 118 1.10 0.94 12.40
C THR A 118 0.40 1.66 13.55
N THR A 119 0.39 1.05 14.74
CA THR A 119 -0.09 1.68 15.97
C THR A 119 1.00 1.57 17.03
N LYS A 120 1.20 2.62 17.83
CA LYS A 120 2.17 2.59 18.94
C LYS A 120 1.71 1.64 20.05
N THR A 121 0.40 1.52 20.24
CA THR A 121 -0.24 0.69 21.26
C THR A 121 -1.14 -0.35 20.60
N ALA A 122 -1.20 -1.55 21.18
CA ALA A 122 -2.14 -2.60 20.78
C ALA A 122 -3.56 -2.34 21.34
N ASN A 123 -4.03 -1.10 21.24
CA ASN A 123 -5.37 -0.73 21.70
C ASN A 123 -6.41 -1.17 20.68
N ASN A 124 -7.38 -1.99 21.11
CA ASN A 124 -8.50 -2.43 20.27
C ASN A 124 -9.23 -1.28 19.58
N ARG A 125 -9.36 -0.12 20.25
CA ARG A 125 -10.00 1.06 19.64
C ARG A 125 -9.23 1.56 18.43
N ASP A 126 -7.90 1.51 18.44
CA ASP A 126 -7.08 1.96 17.32
C ASP A 126 -7.04 0.93 16.20
N ILE A 127 -6.99 -0.37 16.54
CA ILE A 127 -7.05 -1.46 15.57
C ILE A 127 -8.34 -1.39 14.74
N VAL A 128 -9.49 -1.13 15.37
CA VAL A 128 -10.80 -1.02 14.68
C VAL A 128 -10.87 0.19 13.73
N ARG A 129 -10.03 1.22 13.92
CA ARG A 129 -10.01 2.42 13.06
C ARG A 129 -9.20 2.21 11.78
N ILE A 130 -8.23 1.30 11.79
CA ILE A 130 -7.31 1.06 10.66
C ILE A 130 -8.06 0.70 9.37
N PRO A 131 -9.01 -0.25 9.34
CA PRO A 131 -9.66 -0.65 8.10
C PRO A 131 -10.35 0.50 7.36
N THR A 132 -11.04 1.37 8.09
CA THR A 132 -11.73 2.54 7.52
C THR A 132 -10.73 3.50 6.90
N ARG A 133 -9.64 3.80 7.59
CA ARG A 133 -8.58 4.69 7.09
C ARG A 133 -7.89 4.09 5.87
N THR A 134 -7.53 2.81 5.91
CA THR A 134 -6.92 2.11 4.79
C THR A 134 -7.84 2.10 3.58
N LYS A 135 -9.15 1.90 3.77
CA LYS A 135 -10.13 1.99 2.67
C LYS A 135 -10.14 3.37 2.03
N ILE A 136 -10.10 4.43 2.84
CA ILE A 136 -10.04 5.80 2.33
C ILE A 136 -8.73 6.05 1.57
N ALA A 137 -7.59 5.68 2.16
CA ALA A 137 -6.27 5.92 1.57
C ALA A 137 -6.07 5.15 0.25
N THR A 138 -6.63 3.95 0.14
CA THR A 138 -6.59 3.12 -1.07
C THR A 138 -7.69 3.44 -2.08
N GLY A 139 -8.60 4.38 -1.76
CA GLY A 139 -9.76 4.69 -2.59
C GLY A 139 -10.80 3.56 -2.71
N THR A 140 -10.77 2.57 -1.81
CA THR A 140 -11.76 1.48 -1.73
C THR A 140 -12.92 1.80 -0.78
N TYR A 141 -12.90 2.96 -0.12
CA TYR A 141 -14.05 3.47 0.62
C TYR A 141 -15.17 3.88 -0.34
N ILE A 142 -16.37 3.34 -0.13
CA ILE A 142 -17.48 3.49 -1.07
C ILE A 142 -18.26 4.79 -0.80
N PHE A 143 -17.95 5.84 -1.57
CA PHE A 143 -18.76 7.06 -1.64
C PHE A 143 -19.87 6.96 -2.71
N GLN A 144 -20.88 7.84 -2.67
CA GLN A 144 -21.92 7.86 -3.72
C GLN A 144 -21.34 8.10 -5.12
N SER A 145 -20.30 8.93 -5.26
CA SER A 145 -19.64 9.13 -6.55
C SER A 145 -19.07 7.83 -7.14
N ASN A 146 -18.42 7.00 -6.31
CA ASN A 146 -17.95 5.67 -6.72
C ASN A 146 -19.14 4.79 -7.12
N ARG A 147 -20.21 4.75 -6.31
CA ARG A 147 -21.39 3.95 -6.62
C ARG A 147 -22.03 4.36 -7.95
N ALA A 148 -22.18 5.66 -8.19
CA ALA A 148 -22.73 6.19 -9.44
C ALA A 148 -21.88 5.80 -10.66
N SER A 149 -20.55 5.72 -10.50
CA SER A 149 -19.63 5.39 -11.60
C SER A 149 -19.62 3.90 -11.96
N PHE A 150 -19.87 3.01 -10.99
CA PHE A 150 -19.76 1.55 -11.18
C PHE A 150 -21.10 0.80 -11.26
N ASN A 151 -22.22 1.45 -10.93
CA ASN A 151 -23.52 0.80 -10.95
C ASN A 151 -24.13 0.85 -12.36
N LYS A 152 -24.75 -0.25 -12.79
CA LYS A 152 -25.48 -0.31 -14.07
C LYS A 152 -26.73 0.58 -14.05
N ASN A 153 -27.36 0.71 -12.88
CA ASN A 153 -28.53 1.55 -12.69
C ASN A 153 -28.11 2.99 -12.39
N LYS A 154 -28.92 3.97 -12.85
CA LYS A 154 -28.70 5.39 -12.59
C LYS A 154 -28.79 5.67 -11.09
N VAL A 155 -27.63 5.78 -10.43
CA VAL A 155 -27.51 6.18 -9.02
C VAL A 155 -26.99 7.62 -8.97
N SER A 156 -27.61 8.47 -8.17
CA SER A 156 -27.12 9.84 -7.97
C SER A 156 -25.76 9.84 -7.28
N PRO A 157 -24.76 10.61 -7.77
CA PRO A 157 -23.50 10.79 -7.07
C PRO A 157 -23.60 11.72 -5.86
N THR A 158 -24.74 12.39 -5.64
CA THR A 158 -24.94 13.35 -4.55
C THR A 158 -24.88 12.69 -3.18
N CYS A 159 -24.31 13.40 -2.20
CA CYS A 159 -24.23 12.93 -0.83
C CYS A 159 -25.63 12.75 -0.22
N LYS A 160 -25.95 11.53 0.23
CA LYS A 160 -27.24 11.22 0.86
C LYS A 160 -27.48 11.91 2.22
N LEU A 161 -26.42 12.46 2.83
CA LEU A 161 -26.55 13.16 4.11
C LEU A 161 -27.02 14.60 3.91
N CYS A 162 -26.37 15.35 3.02
CA CYS A 162 -26.65 16.77 2.81
C CYS A 162 -27.45 17.07 1.53
N ASN A 163 -27.48 16.16 0.56
CA ASN A 163 -28.09 16.29 -0.76
C ASN A 163 -27.63 17.50 -1.60
N LYS A 164 -26.50 18.14 -1.23
CA LYS A 164 -26.04 19.39 -1.87
C LYS A 164 -24.97 19.20 -2.95
N SER A 165 -24.05 18.26 -2.77
CA SER A 165 -22.91 18.06 -3.69
C SER A 165 -22.55 16.59 -3.85
N PRO A 166 -21.76 16.22 -4.88
CA PRO A 166 -21.26 14.87 -5.04
C PRO A 166 -20.50 14.38 -3.81
N GLU A 167 -20.79 13.17 -3.35
CA GLU A 167 -20.06 12.56 -2.25
C GLU A 167 -18.71 12.05 -2.78
N ILE A 168 -17.69 12.89 -2.67
CA ILE A 168 -16.28 12.55 -2.90
C ILE A 168 -15.49 12.67 -1.59
N LEU A 169 -14.21 12.28 -1.61
CA LEU A 169 -13.40 12.30 -0.39
C LEU A 169 -13.30 13.68 0.26
N SER A 170 -13.03 14.72 -0.54
CA SER A 170 -12.95 16.10 -0.03
C SER A 170 -14.28 16.55 0.55
N HIS A 171 -15.40 16.22 -0.08
CA HIS A 171 -16.73 16.50 0.48
C HIS A 171 -16.91 15.81 1.83
N PHE A 172 -16.66 14.50 1.91
CA PHE A 172 -16.79 13.73 3.13
C PHE A 172 -15.92 14.28 4.27
N LEU A 173 -14.63 14.50 4.00
CA LEU A 173 -13.67 14.94 5.01
C LEU A 173 -13.79 16.41 5.38
N LEU A 174 -14.11 17.29 4.44
CA LEU A 174 -13.90 18.74 4.60
C LEU A 174 -15.17 19.58 4.54
N THR A 175 -16.17 19.24 3.72
CA THR A 175 -17.28 20.18 3.42
C THR A 175 -18.70 19.66 3.66
N CYS A 176 -18.90 18.37 3.96
CA CYS A 176 -20.22 17.84 4.26
C CYS A 176 -20.80 18.49 5.53
N GLU A 177 -21.88 19.26 5.37
CA GLU A 177 -22.51 20.03 6.45
C GLU A 177 -23.09 19.14 7.55
N SER A 178 -23.67 18.00 7.17
CA SER A 178 -24.23 17.02 8.12
C SER A 178 -23.18 16.41 9.06
N LEU A 179 -21.89 16.58 8.75
CA LEU A 179 -20.76 16.08 9.54
C LEU A 179 -19.94 17.22 10.17
N GLN A 180 -20.37 18.48 10.04
CA GLN A 180 -19.59 19.65 10.45
C GLN A 180 -19.30 19.66 11.96
N ASN A 181 -20.28 19.26 12.79
CA ASN A 181 -20.13 19.26 14.24
C ASN A 181 -19.06 18.26 14.71
N ASP A 182 -19.04 17.05 14.13
CA ASP A 182 -18.02 16.02 14.41
C ASP A 182 -16.63 16.41 13.88
N ARG A 183 -16.59 17.18 12.79
CA ARG A 183 -15.36 17.65 12.15
C ARG A 183 -14.68 18.76 12.94
N LYS A 184 -15.42 19.81 13.32
CA LYS A 184 -14.88 21.09 13.83
C LYS A 184 -13.87 20.88 14.96
N ARG A 185 -14.24 20.06 15.96
CA ARG A 185 -13.42 19.82 17.17
C ARG A 185 -12.00 19.32 16.86
N LEU A 186 -11.86 18.39 15.92
CA LEU A 186 -10.55 17.78 15.61
C LEU A 186 -9.83 18.51 14.48
N MET A 187 -10.57 19.24 13.64
CA MET A 187 -9.99 19.93 12.49
C MET A 187 -9.06 21.07 12.90
N GLU A 188 -9.42 21.84 13.93
CA GLU A 188 -8.57 22.92 14.46
C GLU A 188 -7.22 22.35 14.92
N ILE A 189 -7.24 21.28 15.70
CA ILE A 189 -6.03 20.56 16.16
C ILE A 189 -5.19 20.06 14.98
N ILE A 190 -5.82 19.47 13.97
CA ILE A 190 -5.12 18.95 12.78
C ILE A 190 -4.46 20.08 11.99
N ILE A 191 -5.12 21.23 11.84
CA ILE A 191 -4.59 22.38 11.12
C ILE A 191 -3.38 22.94 11.86
N ASP A 192 -3.45 23.10 13.17
CA ASP A 192 -2.35 23.67 13.97
C ASP A 192 -1.13 22.75 13.97
N MET A 193 -1.33 21.45 14.23
CA MET A 193 -0.26 20.45 14.15
C MET A 193 0.29 20.28 12.73
N GLY A 194 -0.56 20.41 11.72
CA GLY A 194 -0.17 20.41 10.32
C GLY A 194 0.74 21.58 9.98
N ARG A 195 0.40 22.79 10.41
CA ARG A 195 1.24 23.98 10.26
C ARG A 195 2.58 23.81 10.93
N GLU A 196 2.59 23.29 12.17
CA GLU A 196 3.84 23.01 12.89
C GLU A 196 4.71 22.01 12.13
N LEU A 197 4.13 20.90 11.66
CA LEU A 197 4.82 19.88 10.87
C LEU A 197 5.48 20.49 9.63
N LEU A 198 4.75 21.30 8.88
CA LEU A 198 5.23 21.89 7.63
C LEU A 198 6.31 22.94 7.85
N ALA A 199 6.16 23.76 8.90
CA ALA A 199 7.18 24.72 9.30
C ALA A 199 8.50 24.01 9.65
N LYS A 200 8.43 22.87 10.34
CA LYS A 200 9.62 22.06 10.69
C LYS A 200 10.19 21.29 9.50
N SER A 201 9.36 20.94 8.52
CA SER A 201 9.77 20.25 7.30
C SER A 201 10.26 21.19 6.19
N CYS A 202 10.23 22.52 6.39
CA CYS A 202 10.55 23.53 5.38
C CYS A 202 9.77 23.34 4.07
N PHE A 203 8.51 22.91 4.17
CA PHE A 203 7.68 22.61 3.01
C PHE A 203 7.07 23.90 2.45
N VAL A 204 7.27 24.18 1.15
CA VAL A 204 6.88 25.46 0.52
C VAL A 204 5.56 25.35 -0.25
N GLU A 205 5.13 24.14 -0.63
CA GLU A 205 3.93 23.95 -1.44
C GLU A 205 2.63 24.05 -0.62
N ALA A 206 1.54 24.38 -1.31
CA ALA A 206 0.21 24.41 -0.73
C ALA A 206 -0.17 23.03 -0.18
N VAL A 207 -0.71 23.03 1.04
CA VAL A 207 -1.05 21.80 1.76
C VAL A 207 -2.38 21.27 1.24
N ASP A 208 -2.37 20.05 0.70
CA ASP A 208 -3.62 19.31 0.53
C ASP A 208 -4.06 18.80 1.91
N LEU A 209 -5.07 19.45 2.49
CA LEU A 209 -5.62 19.09 3.79
C LEU A 209 -6.25 17.69 3.78
N ALA A 210 -6.84 17.24 2.67
CA ALA A 210 -7.33 15.88 2.56
C ALA A 210 -6.15 14.89 2.59
N GLN A 211 -5.05 15.18 1.89
CA GLN A 211 -3.82 14.39 1.97
C GLN A 211 -3.27 14.33 3.40
N LEU A 212 -3.23 15.46 4.12
CA LEU A 212 -2.76 15.53 5.50
C LEU A 212 -3.61 14.68 6.45
N ILE A 213 -4.94 14.74 6.31
CA ILE A 213 -5.88 13.94 7.11
C ILE A 213 -5.74 12.46 6.78
N VAL A 214 -5.68 12.10 5.50
CA VAL A 214 -5.61 10.69 5.09
C VAL A 214 -4.27 10.07 5.45
N ASN A 215 -3.18 10.75 5.17
CA ASN A 215 -1.82 10.25 5.35
C ASN A 215 -0.81 11.37 5.64
N PRO A 216 -0.63 11.75 6.92
CA PRO A 216 0.32 12.81 7.29
C PRO A 216 1.78 12.41 7.04
N PHE A 217 2.09 11.11 6.98
CA PHE A 217 3.42 10.61 6.62
C PHE A 217 3.84 10.95 5.18
N TYR A 218 2.90 11.39 4.34
CA TYR A 218 3.25 11.88 3.01
C TYR A 218 4.27 13.03 3.07
N TYR A 219 4.15 13.89 4.08
CA TYR A 219 4.98 15.08 4.27
C TYR A 219 6.27 14.83 5.08
N THR A 220 6.55 13.57 5.47
CA THR A 220 7.69 13.23 6.34
C THR A 220 8.82 12.48 5.63
N VAL A 221 8.73 12.29 4.31
CA VAL A 221 9.58 11.30 3.64
C VAL A 221 10.98 11.80 3.33
N ASP A 222 11.24 13.12 3.44
CA ASP A 222 12.58 13.68 3.23
C ASP A 222 13.36 13.92 4.55
N LYS A 223 14.56 13.35 4.62
CA LYS A 223 15.16 12.73 5.82
C LYS A 223 15.96 13.66 6.76
N ARG A 224 15.73 14.96 6.78
CA ARG A 224 16.65 15.87 7.50
C ARG A 224 16.34 16.08 8.99
N ASN A 225 15.11 15.86 9.45
CA ASN A 225 14.68 16.13 10.84
C ASN A 225 13.89 14.96 11.47
N ASN A 226 14.47 13.77 11.47
CA ASN A 226 13.70 12.52 11.60
C ASN A 226 12.91 12.39 12.92
N GLU A 227 13.46 12.78 14.07
CA GLU A 227 12.80 12.49 15.37
C GLU A 227 11.63 13.43 15.70
N ILE A 228 11.85 14.75 15.58
CA ILE A 228 10.80 15.76 15.86
C ILE A 228 9.63 15.58 14.88
N VAL A 229 9.94 15.40 13.59
CA VAL A 229 8.93 15.18 12.54
C VAL A 229 8.17 13.87 12.79
N GLN A 230 8.84 12.81 13.24
CA GLN A 230 8.19 11.55 13.60
C GLN A 230 7.28 11.68 14.82
N ASN A 231 7.66 12.48 15.83
CA ASN A 231 6.82 12.69 17.00
C ASN A 231 5.55 13.46 16.63
N ILE A 232 5.69 14.62 15.97
CA ILE A 232 4.56 15.44 15.51
C ILE A 232 3.65 14.61 14.61
N THR A 233 4.23 13.86 13.67
CA THR A 233 3.45 13.04 12.74
C THR A 233 2.76 11.88 13.44
N GLY A 234 3.39 11.25 14.43
CA GLY A 234 2.76 10.20 15.23
C GLY A 234 1.56 10.72 16.04
N GLN A 235 1.65 11.93 16.58
CA GLN A 235 0.52 12.56 17.28
C GLN A 235 -0.58 12.98 16.30
N LEU A 236 -0.21 13.65 15.20
CA LEU A 236 -1.13 14.08 14.14
C LEU A 236 -1.86 12.89 13.52
N GLU A 237 -1.15 11.78 13.29
CA GLU A 237 -1.72 10.54 12.77
C GLU A 237 -2.87 10.05 13.64
N SER A 238 -2.70 10.07 14.97
CA SER A 238 -3.72 9.64 15.93
C SER A 238 -4.99 10.52 15.83
N VAL A 239 -4.81 11.84 15.78
CA VAL A 239 -5.93 12.79 15.66
C VAL A 239 -6.66 12.62 14.32
N CYS A 240 -5.91 12.51 13.23
CA CYS A 240 -6.46 12.24 11.89
C CYS A 240 -7.24 10.92 11.83
N ARG A 241 -6.71 9.87 12.47
CA ARG A 241 -7.36 8.55 12.56
C ARG A 241 -8.68 8.65 13.32
N GLN A 242 -8.69 9.40 14.42
CA GLN A 242 -9.88 9.65 15.21
C GLN A 242 -10.93 10.41 14.41
N LEU A 243 -10.55 11.47 13.69
CA LEU A 243 -11.45 12.23 12.82
C LEU A 243 -12.11 11.33 11.77
N ILE A 244 -11.31 10.58 11.00
CA ILE A 244 -11.82 9.69 9.96
C ILE A 244 -12.84 8.70 10.52
N ASN A 245 -12.54 8.11 11.68
CA ASN A 245 -13.43 7.15 12.32
C ASN A 245 -14.73 7.81 12.80
N ASN A 246 -14.65 8.99 13.44
CA ASN A 246 -15.83 9.72 13.90
C ASN A 246 -16.77 10.04 12.72
N LEU A 247 -16.22 10.57 11.63
CA LEU A 247 -16.98 10.87 10.42
C LEU A 247 -17.61 9.61 9.81
N HIS A 248 -16.88 8.49 9.78
CA HIS A 248 -17.39 7.23 9.28
C HIS A 248 -18.56 6.71 10.12
N MET A 249 -18.41 6.69 11.44
CA MET A 249 -19.45 6.22 12.37
C MET A 249 -20.69 7.12 12.29
N LYS A 250 -20.49 8.45 12.27
CA LYS A 250 -21.60 9.40 12.15
C LYS A 250 -22.35 9.24 10.83
N ARG A 251 -21.63 9.10 9.72
CA ARG A 251 -22.24 8.81 8.41
C ARG A 251 -23.08 7.54 8.45
N TYR A 252 -22.55 6.46 9.03
CA TYR A 252 -23.26 5.19 9.14
C TYR A 252 -24.55 5.32 9.98
N GLU A 253 -24.46 6.01 11.12
CA GLU A 253 -25.60 6.28 12.00
C GLU A 253 -26.72 7.04 11.25
N LEU A 254 -26.37 8.15 10.59
CA LEU A 254 -27.33 9.00 9.87
C LEU A 254 -27.99 8.27 8.70
N LEU A 255 -27.22 7.52 7.89
CA LEU A 255 -27.77 6.73 6.78
C LEU A 255 -28.71 5.63 7.27
N THR A 256 -28.38 4.98 8.40
CA THR A 256 -29.23 3.95 9.00
C THR A 256 -30.56 4.53 9.50
N LYS A 257 -30.53 5.73 10.10
CA LYS A 257 -31.73 6.45 10.52
C LYS A 257 -32.63 6.81 9.33
N GLN A 258 -32.06 7.36 8.26
CA GLN A 258 -32.78 7.68 7.02
C GLN A 258 -33.48 6.44 6.44
N GLN A 259 -32.77 5.31 6.32
CA GLN A 259 -33.35 4.06 5.81
C GLN A 259 -34.51 3.53 6.65
N LYS A 260 -34.43 3.68 7.98
CA LYS A 260 -35.53 3.28 8.87
C LYS A 260 -36.77 4.17 8.70
N CYS A 261 -36.58 5.47 8.50
CA CYS A 261 -37.67 6.42 8.22
C CYS A 261 -38.33 6.13 6.87
N GLU A 262 -37.54 5.91 5.81
CA GLU A 262 -38.05 5.56 4.47
C GLU A 262 -38.90 4.28 4.49
N LYS A 263 -38.46 3.25 5.21
CA LYS A 263 -39.22 2.00 5.35
C LYS A 263 -40.56 2.17 6.07
N LYS A 264 -40.63 3.05 7.07
CA LYS A 264 -41.89 3.34 7.79
C LYS A 264 -42.89 4.06 6.89
N ASN A 265 -42.41 5.01 6.09
CA ASN A 265 -43.27 5.76 5.17
C ASN A 265 -43.82 4.89 4.02
N ASN A 266 -43.07 3.89 3.56
CA ASN A 266 -43.55 2.98 2.50
C ASN A 266 -44.56 1.92 2.98
N LEU A 267 -44.77 1.81 4.29
CA LEU A 267 -45.74 0.88 4.90
C LEU A 267 -47.05 1.59 5.32
N SER A 268 -47.08 2.92 5.24
CA SER A 268 -48.26 3.75 5.53
C SER A 268 -48.96 4.13 4.23
#